data_AF-A0A1I5J541-F1
#
_entry.id   AF-A0A1I5J541-F1
#
_cell.length_a   1.000
_cell.length_b   1.000
_cell.length_c   1.000
_cell.angle_alpha   90.00
_cell.angle_beta   90.00
_cell.angle_gamma   90.00
#
_symmetry.space_group_name_H-M   'P 1'
#
loop_
_entity.id
_entity.type
_entity.pdbx_description
1 polymer ?
#
loop_
_entity_poly.entity_id
_entity_poly.type
_entity_poly.pdbx_seq_one_letter_code
_entity_poly.pdbx_strand_id
1 'polypeptide(L)'
;MTIKEFTQLNNISTYPLYPLGIDGYAYIKKDALLIIHFFRDNCFPITGGNVYTISKEKICYTEGYNGWSCDRLQNEPWNDYVRRSYKIAYKYINSYSRFPSLFNRKEFLFSINYVETPDDYNDIYPLVNEILAKWNPINVPQKIADNEYLSYVPYIVDSIDDDIKLRSCLLSVLRNMGFEEDIICQKKTREDIDKLIKELKELRITGTDLIPGRIP
;
A
#
# COMPACT_ATOMS: atom_id res chain seq x y z
N MET A 1 13.34 -0.04 -0.65
CA MET A 1 13.83 -0.74 0.56
C MET A 1 13.27 -2.15 0.52
N THR A 2 14.10 -3.17 0.73
CA THR A 2 13.65 -4.58 0.76
C THR A 2 13.05 -4.93 2.12
N ILE A 3 12.25 -6.00 2.20
CA ILE A 3 11.74 -6.50 3.49
C ILE A 3 12.87 -6.90 4.45
N LYS A 4 13.99 -7.39 3.91
CA LYS A 4 15.18 -7.75 4.70
C LYS A 4 15.84 -6.51 5.32
N GLU A 5 15.97 -5.44 4.55
CA GLU A 5 16.47 -4.16 5.07
C GLU A 5 15.51 -3.57 6.11
N PHE A 6 14.20 -3.59 5.83
CA PHE A 6 13.18 -3.06 6.73
C PHE A 6 13.18 -3.79 8.08
N THR A 7 13.23 -5.12 8.06
CA THR A 7 13.23 -5.94 9.30
C THR A 7 14.47 -5.70 10.14
N GLN A 8 15.64 -5.54 9.51
CA GLN A 8 16.89 -5.20 10.20
C GLN A 8 16.85 -3.80 10.82
N LEU A 9 16.42 -2.79 10.05
CA LEU A 9 16.36 -1.40 10.50
C LEU A 9 15.40 -1.20 11.67
N ASN A 10 14.29 -1.95 11.69
CA ASN A 10 13.24 -1.81 12.70
C ASN A 10 13.37 -2.81 13.86
N ASN A 11 14.48 -3.57 13.94
CA ASN A 11 14.70 -4.60 14.96
C ASN A 11 13.51 -5.58 15.09
N ILE A 12 12.98 -6.03 13.95
CA ILE A 12 11.84 -6.94 13.90
C ILE A 12 12.26 -8.34 14.38
N SER A 13 11.50 -8.91 15.32
CA SER A 13 11.73 -10.26 15.82
C SER A 13 11.24 -11.29 14.81
N THR A 14 12.17 -12.10 14.28
CA THR A 14 11.86 -13.11 13.26
C THR A 14 11.96 -14.52 13.84
N TYR A 15 10.99 -15.37 13.50
CA TYR A 15 10.94 -16.76 13.92
C TYR A 15 10.95 -17.66 12.69
N PRO A 16 12.03 -18.42 12.42
CA PRO A 16 12.12 -19.23 11.22
C PRO A 16 11.11 -20.38 11.25
N LEU A 17 10.46 -20.63 10.12
CA LEU A 17 9.48 -21.70 9.95
C LEU A 17 10.09 -23.00 9.39
N TYR A 18 11.41 -23.01 9.13
CA TYR A 18 12.14 -24.19 8.68
C TYR A 18 11.90 -25.45 9.54
N PRO A 19 11.74 -25.39 10.88
CA PRO A 19 11.46 -26.59 11.68
C PRO A 19 10.12 -27.26 11.36
N LEU A 20 9.23 -26.54 10.65
CA LEU A 20 7.95 -27.05 10.15
C LEU A 20 8.01 -27.43 8.66
N GLY A 21 9.20 -27.37 8.03
CA GLY A 21 9.38 -27.63 6.60
C GLY A 21 8.94 -26.48 5.68
N ILE A 22 8.78 -25.28 6.23
CA ILE A 22 8.32 -24.09 5.48
C ILE A 22 9.50 -23.13 5.34
N ASP A 23 9.76 -22.68 4.11
CA ASP A 23 10.68 -21.58 3.86
C ASP A 23 10.00 -20.25 4.20
N GLY A 24 10.58 -19.48 5.13
CA GLY A 24 10.03 -18.20 5.59
C GLY A 24 10.07 -18.00 7.10
N TYR A 25 9.41 -16.92 7.53
CA TYR A 25 9.42 -16.44 8.90
C TYR A 25 8.01 -16.12 9.39
N ALA A 26 7.82 -16.25 10.71
CA ALA A 26 6.68 -15.72 11.42
C ALA A 26 7.12 -14.64 12.40
N TYR A 27 6.18 -13.79 12.78
CA TYR A 27 6.43 -12.58 13.58
C TYR A 27 5.42 -12.48 14.72
N ILE A 28 5.83 -11.89 15.84
CA ILE A 28 4.88 -11.53 16.90
C ILE A 28 3.88 -10.49 16.39
N LYS A 29 2.70 -10.43 17.01
CA LYS A 29 1.60 -9.55 16.58
C LYS A 29 2.04 -8.10 16.29
N LYS A 30 2.81 -7.49 17.19
CA LYS A 30 3.30 -6.11 17.03
C LYS A 30 4.12 -5.95 15.76
N ASP A 31 5.03 -6.87 15.52
CA ASP A 31 5.95 -6.83 14.38
C ASP A 31 5.25 -7.19 13.07
N ALA A 32 4.32 -8.15 13.11
CA ALA A 32 3.46 -8.48 11.99
C ALA A 32 2.65 -7.25 11.53
N LEU A 33 2.14 -6.45 12.47
CA LEU A 33 1.44 -5.20 12.15
C LEU A 33 2.37 -4.18 11.47
N LEU A 34 3.61 -4.03 11.94
CA LEU A 34 4.60 -3.16 11.29
C LEU A 34 4.92 -3.61 9.86
N ILE A 35 5.06 -4.91 9.63
CA ILE A 35 5.34 -5.47 8.31
C ILE A 35 4.20 -5.20 7.32
N ILE A 36 2.94 -5.40 7.73
CA ILE A 36 1.82 -5.14 6.80
C ILE A 36 1.67 -3.65 6.48
N HIS A 37 2.07 -2.74 7.38
CA HIS A 37 2.16 -1.31 7.06
C HIS A 37 3.23 -1.06 6.01
N PHE A 38 4.42 -1.62 6.19
CA PHE A 38 5.49 -1.54 5.19
C PHE A 38 5.04 -2.06 3.82
N PHE A 39 4.34 -3.19 3.77
CA PHE A 39 3.82 -3.73 2.50
C PHE A 39 2.81 -2.81 1.84
N ARG A 40 1.88 -2.22 2.59
CA ARG A 40 0.96 -1.23 2.06
C ARG A 40 1.70 -0.02 1.47
N ASP A 41 2.68 0.51 2.20
CA ASP A 41 3.40 1.73 1.83
C ASP A 41 4.35 1.51 0.64
N ASN A 42 4.71 0.25 0.35
CA ASN A 42 5.53 -0.16 -0.78
C ASN A 42 4.74 -0.91 -1.87
N CYS A 43 3.40 -0.79 -1.88
CA CYS A 43 2.54 -1.36 -2.92
C CYS A 43 2.64 -2.89 -3.09
N PHE A 44 2.97 -3.63 -2.01
CA PHE A 44 3.02 -5.09 -2.00
C PHE A 44 1.70 -5.68 -1.46
N PRO A 45 0.88 -6.33 -2.31
CA PRO A 45 -0.33 -6.96 -1.84
C PRO A 45 -0.04 -8.20 -1.00
N ILE A 46 -0.88 -8.40 0.03
CA ILE A 46 -0.78 -9.53 0.96
C ILE A 46 -1.74 -10.64 0.51
N THR A 47 -1.20 -11.79 0.14
CA THR A 47 -2.02 -12.94 -0.31
C THR A 47 -2.61 -13.73 0.85
N GLY A 48 -2.05 -13.60 2.05
CA GLY A 48 -2.55 -14.32 3.22
C GLY A 48 -1.51 -14.49 4.31
N GLY A 49 -1.73 -15.49 5.15
CA GLY A 49 -0.80 -15.86 6.21
C GLY A 49 -1.36 -16.95 7.12
N ASN A 50 -0.49 -17.52 7.94
CA ASN A 50 -0.82 -18.55 8.91
C ASN A 50 -0.47 -18.11 10.33
N VAL A 51 -1.16 -18.72 11.30
CA VAL A 51 -0.88 -18.52 12.72
C VAL A 51 -0.18 -19.74 13.28
N TYR A 52 0.86 -19.48 14.05
CA TYR A 52 1.65 -20.47 14.77
C TYR A 52 1.62 -20.16 16.26
N THR A 53 2.04 -21.14 17.06
CA THR A 53 2.32 -20.95 18.47
C THR A 53 3.79 -21.19 18.74
N ILE A 54 4.34 -20.45 19.70
CA ILE A 54 5.65 -20.74 20.26
C ILE A 54 5.53 -21.03 21.75
N SER A 55 6.18 -22.11 22.19
CA SER A 55 6.28 -22.50 23.59
C SER A 55 7.62 -23.15 23.84
N LYS A 56 8.35 -22.70 24.86
CA LYS A 56 9.71 -23.18 25.19
C LYS A 56 10.60 -23.22 23.93
N GLU A 57 10.59 -22.12 23.17
CA GLU A 57 11.35 -21.94 21.91
C GLU A 57 10.97 -22.88 20.75
N LYS A 58 9.97 -23.74 20.93
CA LYS A 58 9.47 -24.62 19.88
C LYS A 58 8.27 -24.00 19.18
N ILE A 59 8.42 -23.77 17.88
CA ILE A 59 7.32 -23.36 17.00
C ILE A 59 6.44 -24.57 16.65
N CYS A 60 5.13 -24.37 16.67
CA CYS A 60 4.11 -25.39 16.41
C CYS A 60 2.93 -24.79 15.65
N TYR A 61 2.23 -25.61 14.87
CA TYR A 61 0.92 -25.23 14.31
C TYR A 61 -0.10 -24.94 15.42
N THR A 62 -0.98 -23.98 15.17
CA THR A 62 -2.19 -23.82 16.00
C THR A 62 -3.13 -25.00 15.84
N GLU A 63 -3.92 -25.27 16.87
CA GLU A 63 -5.07 -26.18 16.77
C GLU A 63 -6.09 -25.62 15.75
N GLY A 64 -6.28 -26.38 14.66
CA GLY A 64 -7.17 -26.02 13.56
C GLY A 64 -6.53 -25.20 12.43
N TYR A 65 -5.19 -25.15 12.34
CA TYR A 65 -4.46 -24.54 11.21
C TYR A 65 -4.98 -23.15 10.83
N ASN A 66 -5.01 -22.24 11.78
CA ASN A 66 -5.60 -20.93 11.55
C ASN A 66 -4.77 -20.12 10.54
N GLY A 67 -5.46 -19.43 9.65
CA GLY A 67 -4.88 -18.51 8.68
C GLY A 67 -5.94 -17.66 8.02
N TRP A 68 -5.50 -16.82 7.09
CA TRP A 68 -6.34 -16.03 6.21
C TRP A 68 -5.76 -16.04 4.81
N SER A 69 -6.61 -15.80 3.81
CA SER A 69 -6.20 -15.59 2.43
C SER A 69 -6.90 -14.37 1.85
N CYS A 70 -6.31 -13.83 0.80
CA CYS A 70 -6.84 -12.72 0.06
C CYS A 70 -6.32 -12.81 -1.37
N ASP A 71 -7.09 -13.45 -2.25
CA ASP A 71 -6.77 -13.49 -3.68
C ASP A 71 -7.19 -12.17 -4.35
N ARG A 72 -6.48 -11.81 -5.44
CA ARG A 72 -6.84 -10.68 -6.28
C ARG A 72 -8.14 -10.97 -7.02
N LEU A 73 -9.09 -10.03 -7.01
CA LEU A 73 -10.33 -10.19 -7.76
C LEU A 73 -10.09 -9.99 -9.26
N GLN A 74 -10.95 -10.58 -10.08
CA GLN A 74 -10.91 -10.36 -11.52
C GLN A 74 -11.06 -8.86 -11.82
N ASN A 75 -10.13 -8.33 -12.62
CA ASN A 75 -10.05 -6.90 -12.99
C ASN A 75 -9.84 -5.92 -11.83
N GLU A 76 -9.47 -6.40 -10.63
CA GLU A 76 -9.16 -5.51 -9.52
C GLU A 76 -7.89 -4.71 -9.82
N PRO A 77 -7.92 -3.37 -9.76
CA PRO A 77 -6.71 -2.58 -9.85
C PRO A 77 -5.71 -3.00 -8.76
N TRP A 78 -4.42 -3.05 -9.10
CA TRP A 78 -3.38 -3.52 -8.16
C TRP A 78 -3.40 -2.75 -6.83
N ASN A 79 -3.59 -1.43 -6.85
CA ASN A 79 -3.64 -0.63 -5.63
C ASN A 79 -4.89 -0.90 -4.78
N ASP A 80 -6.02 -1.23 -5.41
CA ASP A 80 -7.20 -1.67 -4.68
C ASP A 80 -6.95 -3.02 -4.03
N TYR A 81 -6.24 -3.91 -4.74
CA TYR A 81 -5.81 -5.18 -4.17
C TYR A 81 -4.85 -4.99 -2.98
N VAL A 82 -3.85 -4.11 -3.09
CA VAL A 82 -2.95 -3.74 -1.97
C VAL A 82 -3.75 -3.23 -0.78
N ARG A 83 -4.68 -2.29 -0.97
CA ARG A 83 -5.48 -1.71 0.11
C ARG A 83 -6.42 -2.73 0.74
N ARG A 84 -7.10 -3.55 -0.07
CA ARG A 84 -8.06 -4.56 0.41
C ARG A 84 -7.32 -5.66 1.17
N SER A 85 -6.24 -6.18 0.62
CA SER A 85 -5.42 -7.21 1.27
C SER A 85 -4.83 -6.72 2.59
N TYR A 86 -4.31 -5.49 2.63
CA TYR A 86 -3.88 -4.84 3.87
C TYR A 86 -5.00 -4.77 4.92
N LYS A 87 -6.19 -4.31 4.54
CA LYS A 87 -7.34 -4.21 5.47
C LYS A 87 -7.73 -5.58 6.04
N ILE A 88 -7.72 -6.63 5.22
CA ILE A 88 -8.03 -8.00 5.64
C ILE A 88 -6.97 -8.50 6.62
N ALA A 89 -5.69 -8.37 6.28
CA ALA A 89 -4.58 -8.79 7.13
C ALA A 89 -4.57 -8.05 8.47
N TYR A 90 -4.71 -6.72 8.45
CA TYR A 90 -4.78 -5.88 9.64
C TYR A 90 -5.93 -6.31 10.54
N LYS A 91 -7.15 -6.46 9.98
CA LYS A 91 -8.31 -6.90 10.75
C LYS A 91 -8.07 -8.27 11.39
N TYR A 92 -7.55 -9.23 10.63
CA TYR A 92 -7.27 -10.56 11.13
C TYR A 92 -6.26 -10.53 12.28
N ILE A 93 -5.05 -10.03 12.04
CA ILE A 93 -3.96 -9.99 13.01
C ILE A 93 -4.35 -9.19 14.26
N ASN A 94 -4.95 -8.00 14.07
CA ASN A 94 -5.30 -7.11 15.17
C ASN A 94 -6.42 -7.68 16.06
N SER A 95 -7.40 -8.37 15.48
CA SER A 95 -8.49 -9.03 16.23
C SER A 95 -8.12 -10.41 16.77
N TYR A 96 -6.99 -10.98 16.34
CA TYR A 96 -6.60 -12.32 16.76
C TYR A 96 -6.25 -12.32 18.25
N SER A 97 -7.16 -12.87 19.04
CA SER A 97 -7.04 -13.08 20.49
C SER A 97 -7.65 -14.43 20.82
N ARG A 98 -6.84 -15.48 20.80
CA ARG A 98 -7.19 -16.73 21.50
C ARG A 98 -6.58 -16.64 22.89
N PHE A 99 -7.39 -16.81 23.92
CA PHE A 99 -6.90 -16.84 25.30
C PHE A 99 -5.86 -17.96 25.42
N PRO A 100 -4.60 -17.66 25.78
CA PRO A 100 -3.68 -18.71 26.17
C PRO A 100 -4.31 -19.40 27.37
N SER A 101 -4.47 -20.71 27.30
CA SER A 101 -4.78 -21.52 28.48
C SER A 101 -3.86 -21.07 29.62
N LEU A 102 -4.42 -20.77 30.79
CA LEU A 102 -3.70 -20.27 31.98
C LEU A 102 -2.49 -21.15 32.39
N PHE A 103 -2.44 -22.39 31.87
CA PHE A 103 -1.38 -23.36 32.15
C PHE A 103 -0.30 -23.44 31.07
N ASN A 104 -0.40 -22.67 29.98
CA ASN A 104 0.60 -22.64 28.91
C ASN A 104 0.65 -21.24 28.28
N ARG A 105 1.72 -20.48 28.59
CA ARG A 105 2.06 -19.22 27.92
C ARG A 105 2.49 -19.49 26.47
N LYS A 106 1.54 -19.87 25.63
CA LYS A 106 1.73 -19.95 24.18
C LYS A 106 1.58 -18.53 23.63
N GLU A 107 2.64 -18.02 23.03
CA GLU A 107 2.56 -16.80 22.23
C GLU A 107 2.17 -17.16 20.79
N PHE A 108 1.43 -16.27 20.12
CA PHE A 108 1.02 -16.45 18.73
C PHE A 108 1.97 -15.70 17.80
N LEU A 109 2.33 -16.36 16.72
CA LEU A 109 3.18 -15.82 15.65
C LEU A 109 2.41 -15.87 14.33
N PHE A 110 2.68 -14.91 13.44
CA PHE A 110 1.98 -14.73 12.17
C PHE A 110 2.99 -14.77 11.04
N SER A 111 2.81 -15.68 10.07
CA SER A 111 3.45 -15.52 8.76
C SER A 111 2.63 -14.56 7.90
N ILE A 112 3.29 -13.88 6.97
CA ILE A 112 2.64 -12.96 6.03
C ILE A 112 3.17 -13.31 4.64
N ASN A 113 2.26 -13.75 3.78
CA ASN A 113 2.53 -14.04 2.38
C ASN A 113 2.20 -12.80 1.55
N TYR A 114 3.08 -12.44 0.63
CA TYR A 114 2.91 -11.27 -0.23
C TYR A 114 3.39 -11.59 -1.65
N VAL A 115 3.02 -10.74 -2.59
CA VAL A 115 3.49 -10.81 -3.98
C VAL A 115 4.27 -9.54 -4.25
N GLU A 116 5.52 -9.68 -4.72
CA GLU A 116 6.28 -8.55 -5.22
C GLU A 116 5.62 -8.02 -6.49
N THR A 117 5.65 -6.70 -6.68
CA THR A 117 5.12 -6.08 -7.90
C THR A 117 5.75 -6.74 -9.13
N PRO A 118 4.93 -7.24 -10.07
CA PRO A 118 5.42 -7.78 -11.34
C PRO A 118 6.30 -6.77 -12.08
N ASP A 119 7.30 -7.24 -12.83
CA ASP A 119 8.19 -6.37 -13.62
C ASP A 119 7.44 -5.55 -14.68
N ASP A 120 6.26 -6.00 -15.11
CA ASP A 120 5.37 -5.32 -16.05
C ASP A 120 4.33 -4.43 -15.37
N TYR A 121 4.31 -4.36 -14.03
CA TYR A 121 3.45 -3.46 -13.29
C TYR A 121 3.99 -2.04 -13.33
N ASN A 122 3.37 -1.20 -14.16
CA ASN A 122 3.68 0.22 -14.22
C ASN A 122 3.06 0.95 -13.01
N ASP A 123 3.83 1.08 -11.93
CA ASP A 123 3.43 1.89 -10.77
C ASP A 123 3.39 3.37 -11.16
N ILE A 124 2.18 3.88 -11.39
CA ILE A 124 1.96 5.28 -11.74
C ILE A 124 2.10 6.23 -10.55
N TYR A 125 2.22 5.74 -9.30
CA TYR A 125 2.26 6.61 -8.11
C TYR A 125 3.48 7.56 -8.11
N PRO A 126 4.72 7.07 -8.36
CA PRO A 126 5.88 7.96 -8.50
C PRO A 126 5.71 8.98 -9.63
N LEU A 127 5.17 8.56 -10.78
CA LEU A 127 4.96 9.43 -11.94
C LEU A 127 3.91 10.51 -11.66
N VAL A 128 2.83 10.16 -10.97
CA VAL A 128 1.82 11.12 -10.52
C VAL A 128 2.44 12.10 -9.51
N ASN A 129 3.26 11.62 -8.56
CA ASN A 129 3.96 12.49 -7.63
C ASN A 129 4.90 13.45 -8.36
N GLU A 130 5.64 12.99 -9.37
CA GLU A 130 6.49 13.86 -10.19
C GLU A 130 5.70 14.96 -10.91
N ILE A 131 4.52 14.63 -11.46
CA ILE A 131 3.64 15.64 -12.08
C ILE A 131 3.20 16.68 -11.05
N LEU A 132 2.78 16.25 -9.86
CA LEU A 132 2.37 17.16 -8.79
C LEU A 132 3.55 18.02 -8.27
N ALA A 133 4.73 17.43 -8.12
CA ALA A 133 5.95 18.10 -7.71
C ALA A 133 6.44 19.12 -8.76
N LYS A 134 6.14 18.90 -10.06
CA LYS A 134 6.38 19.89 -11.13
C LYS A 134 5.34 20.99 -11.14
N TRP A 135 4.08 20.69 -10.80
CA TRP A 135 3.02 21.69 -10.71
C TRP A 135 3.31 22.73 -9.63
N ASN A 136 3.71 22.27 -8.43
CA ASN A 136 4.26 23.08 -7.35
C ASN A 136 3.60 24.47 -7.17
N PRO A 137 2.29 24.52 -6.86
CA PRO A 137 1.52 25.77 -6.87
C PRO A 137 2.04 26.81 -5.87
N ILE A 138 2.66 26.37 -4.77
CA ILE A 138 3.26 27.23 -3.73
C ILE A 138 4.74 27.56 -3.98
N ASN A 139 5.31 27.08 -5.08
CA ASN A 139 6.69 27.34 -5.50
C ASN A 139 7.75 27.03 -4.42
N VAL A 140 7.61 25.88 -3.75
CA VAL A 140 8.63 25.41 -2.80
C VAL A 140 9.84 24.82 -3.54
N PRO A 141 11.05 24.78 -2.93
CA PRO A 141 12.20 24.10 -3.52
C PRO A 141 11.88 22.64 -3.90
N GLN A 142 12.45 22.14 -5.00
CA GLN A 142 12.15 20.79 -5.54
C GLN A 142 12.27 19.68 -4.48
N LYS A 143 13.33 19.72 -3.67
CA LYS A 143 13.55 18.78 -2.56
C LYS A 143 12.39 18.67 -1.56
N ILE A 144 11.61 19.75 -1.43
CA ILE A 144 10.40 19.80 -0.59
C ILE A 144 9.22 19.29 -1.42
N ALA A 145 9.05 19.80 -2.65
CA ALA A 145 8.00 19.39 -3.57
C ALA A 145 7.94 17.86 -3.78
N ASP A 146 9.10 17.19 -3.82
CA ASP A 146 9.20 15.73 -4.01
C ASP A 146 8.46 14.93 -2.91
N ASN A 147 8.27 15.51 -1.72
CA ASN A 147 7.61 14.86 -0.58
C ASN A 147 6.29 15.51 -0.21
N GLU A 148 6.09 16.79 -0.53
CA GLU A 148 4.93 17.60 -0.15
C GLU A 148 3.60 17.00 -0.64
N TYR A 149 3.62 16.37 -1.82
CA TYR A 149 2.39 15.93 -2.48
C TYR A 149 2.05 14.45 -2.29
N LEU A 150 2.91 13.68 -1.61
CA LEU A 150 2.78 12.22 -1.47
C LEU A 150 1.45 11.79 -0.87
N SER A 151 0.92 12.54 0.11
CA SER A 151 -0.37 12.22 0.72
C SER A 151 -1.56 12.37 -0.22
N TYR A 152 -1.44 13.15 -1.31
CA TYR A 152 -2.51 13.35 -2.28
C TYR A 152 -2.50 12.30 -3.40
N VAL A 153 -1.33 11.71 -3.71
CA VAL A 153 -1.14 10.75 -4.81
C VAL A 153 -2.19 9.63 -4.80
N PRO A 154 -2.51 8.95 -3.68
CA PRO A 154 -3.51 7.88 -3.68
C PRO A 154 -4.89 8.35 -4.15
N TYR A 155 -5.31 9.54 -3.73
CA TYR A 155 -6.62 10.11 -4.07
C TYR A 155 -6.67 10.56 -5.54
N ILE A 156 -5.57 11.12 -6.04
CA ILE A 156 -5.43 11.51 -7.44
C ILE A 156 -5.53 10.28 -8.34
N VAL A 157 -4.78 9.22 -8.02
CA VAL A 157 -4.82 7.96 -8.78
C VAL A 157 -6.21 7.33 -8.75
N ASP A 158 -6.89 7.33 -7.60
CA ASP A 158 -8.26 6.77 -7.47
C ASP A 158 -9.31 7.53 -8.30
N SER A 159 -9.02 8.79 -8.61
CA SER A 159 -9.91 9.67 -9.35
C SER A 159 -9.58 9.78 -10.84
N ILE A 160 -8.48 9.19 -11.30
CA ILE A 160 -7.87 9.48 -12.61
C ILE A 160 -8.80 9.20 -13.82
N ASP A 161 -9.72 8.26 -13.66
CA ASP A 161 -10.68 7.83 -14.68
C ASP A 161 -11.99 8.65 -14.65
N ASP A 162 -12.15 9.57 -13.70
CA ASP A 162 -13.34 10.40 -13.47
C ASP A 162 -12.96 11.89 -13.41
N ASP A 163 -13.15 12.60 -14.51
CA ASP A 163 -12.72 14.01 -14.66
C ASP A 163 -13.29 14.93 -13.57
N ILE A 164 -14.51 14.65 -13.09
CA ILE A 164 -15.16 15.45 -12.05
C ILE A 164 -14.47 15.22 -10.72
N LYS A 165 -14.23 13.94 -10.35
CA LYS A 165 -13.52 13.60 -9.11
C LYS A 165 -12.06 14.06 -9.16
N LEU A 166 -11.37 13.86 -10.27
CA LEU A 166 -9.97 14.25 -10.43
C LEU A 166 -9.79 15.75 -10.25
N ARG A 167 -10.65 16.53 -10.91
CA ARG A 167 -10.67 17.99 -10.73
C ARG A 167 -10.94 18.37 -9.28
N SER A 168 -11.92 17.72 -8.64
CA SER A 168 -12.26 17.98 -7.24
C SER A 168 -11.08 17.70 -6.30
N CYS A 169 -10.33 16.61 -6.54
CA CYS A 169 -9.12 16.28 -5.81
C CYS A 169 -8.04 17.35 -5.99
N LEU A 170 -7.73 17.77 -7.22
CA LEU A 170 -6.73 18.81 -7.51
C LEU A 170 -7.09 20.16 -6.86
N LEU A 171 -8.37 20.55 -6.91
CA LEU A 171 -8.86 21.75 -6.22
C LEU A 171 -8.72 21.64 -4.70
N SER A 172 -8.94 20.45 -4.14
CA SER A 172 -8.77 20.21 -2.71
C SER A 172 -7.31 20.31 -2.28
N VAL A 173 -6.34 19.97 -3.14
CA VAL A 173 -4.91 20.22 -2.88
C VAL A 173 -4.66 21.72 -2.70
N LEU A 174 -5.14 22.56 -3.62
CA LEU A 174 -4.99 24.02 -3.50
C LEU A 174 -5.59 24.56 -2.20
N ARG A 175 -6.80 24.13 -1.84
CA ARG A 175 -7.43 24.54 -0.59
C ARG A 175 -6.62 24.15 0.64
N ASN A 176 -6.11 22.92 0.66
CA ASN A 176 -5.28 22.43 1.77
C ASN A 176 -3.95 23.19 1.87
N MET A 177 -3.46 23.74 0.76
CA MET A 177 -2.28 24.60 0.69
C MET A 177 -2.58 26.07 1.06
N GLY A 178 -3.82 26.40 1.41
CA GLY A 178 -4.22 27.73 1.86
C GLY A 178 -4.59 28.72 0.75
N PHE A 179 -4.85 28.25 -0.48
CA PHE A 179 -5.34 29.13 -1.54
C PHE A 179 -6.79 29.54 -1.30
N GLU A 180 -7.07 30.84 -1.44
CA GLU A 180 -8.41 31.41 -1.36
C GLU A 180 -9.25 31.12 -2.62
N GLU A 181 -10.58 31.14 -2.49
CA GLU A 181 -11.50 30.78 -3.58
C GLU A 181 -11.44 31.75 -4.77
N ASP A 182 -11.07 33.01 -4.54
CA ASP A 182 -10.85 33.99 -5.60
C ASP A 182 -9.67 33.58 -6.50
N ILE A 183 -8.57 33.09 -5.92
CA ILE A 183 -7.40 32.56 -6.65
C ILE A 183 -7.75 31.26 -7.36
N ILE A 184 -8.47 30.36 -6.69
CA ILE A 184 -8.92 29.08 -7.26
C ILE A 184 -9.83 29.31 -8.49
N CYS A 185 -10.65 30.36 -8.44
CA CYS A 185 -11.56 30.70 -9.53
C CYS A 185 -10.87 31.40 -10.71
N GLN A 186 -9.61 31.83 -10.59
CA GLN A 186 -8.90 32.51 -11.67
C GLN A 186 -8.77 31.60 -12.90
N LYS A 187 -8.88 32.23 -14.08
CA LYS A 187 -8.76 31.54 -15.37
C LYS A 187 -7.45 30.76 -15.48
N LYS A 188 -6.34 31.35 -15.04
CA LYS A 188 -5.02 30.71 -15.04
C LYS A 188 -5.01 29.40 -14.24
N THR A 189 -5.54 29.43 -13.01
CA THR A 189 -5.63 28.24 -12.15
C THR A 189 -6.45 27.13 -12.80
N ARG A 190 -7.54 27.48 -13.50
CA ARG A 190 -8.35 26.50 -14.23
C ARG A 190 -7.58 25.87 -15.40
N GLU A 191 -6.85 26.68 -16.17
CA GLU A 191 -6.01 26.21 -17.28
C GLU A 191 -4.89 25.30 -16.78
N ASP A 192 -4.26 25.64 -15.65
CA ASP A 192 -3.22 24.80 -15.03
C ASP A 192 -3.79 23.43 -14.60
N ILE A 193 -4.98 23.42 -13.99
CA ILE A 193 -5.67 22.17 -13.61
C ILE A 193 -6.07 21.35 -14.85
N ASP A 194 -6.56 21.99 -15.91
CA ASP A 194 -6.93 21.31 -17.16
C ASP A 194 -5.72 20.61 -17.79
N LYS A 195 -4.56 21.28 -17.76
CA LYS A 195 -3.30 20.71 -18.23
C LYS A 195 -2.89 19.49 -17.40
N LEU A 196 -2.98 19.57 -16.07
CA LEU A 196 -2.66 18.45 -15.19
C LEU A 196 -3.57 17.25 -15.41
N ILE A 197 -4.87 17.48 -15.56
CA ILE A 197 -5.84 16.42 -15.85
C ILE A 197 -5.42 15.68 -17.13
N LYS A 198 -5.02 16.41 -18.17
CA LYS A 198 -4.55 15.82 -19.42
C LYS A 198 -3.29 14.97 -19.22
N GLU A 199 -2.24 15.50 -18.58
CA GLU A 199 -0.99 14.77 -18.33
C GLU A 199 -1.21 13.50 -17.49
N LEU A 200 -2.04 13.58 -16.43
CA LEU A 200 -2.37 12.44 -15.57
C LEU A 200 -3.13 11.35 -16.34
N LYS A 201 -4.06 11.72 -17.23
CA LYS A 201 -4.79 10.75 -18.06
C LYS A 201 -3.90 10.09 -19.11
N GLU A 202 -2.94 10.82 -19.68
CA GLU A 202 -1.97 10.27 -20.64
C GLU A 202 -1.09 9.19 -19.99
N LEU A 203 -0.62 9.40 -18.75
CA LEU A 203 0.12 8.39 -18.00
C LEU A 203 -0.65 7.06 -17.88
N ARG A 204 -1.96 7.16 -17.62
CA ARG A 204 -2.83 5.98 -17.45
C ARG A 204 -2.96 5.18 -18.75
N ILE A 205 -3.07 5.85 -19.90
CA ILE A 205 -3.18 5.21 -21.22
C ILE A 205 -1.89 4.46 -21.55
N THR A 206 -0.73 5.10 -21.36
CA THR A 206 0.58 4.46 -21.62
C THR A 206 0.89 3.30 -20.67
N GLY A 207 0.29 3.27 -19.47
CA GLY A 207 0.38 2.15 -18.55
C GLY A 207 -0.54 0.97 -18.88
N THR A 208 -1.61 1.18 -19.64
CA THR A 208 -2.55 0.13 -20.05
C THR A 208 -2.17 -0.59 -21.35
N ASP A 209 -1.38 0.05 -22.21
CA ASP A 209 -0.94 -0.54 -23.50
C ASP A 209 0.17 -1.60 -23.37
N LEU A 210 0.68 -1.81 -22.15
CA LEU A 210 1.68 -2.84 -21.84
C LEU A 210 1.08 -4.12 -21.25
N ILE A 211 -0.25 -4.23 -21.13
CA ILE A 211 -0.90 -5.47 -20.71
C ILE A 211 -1.20 -6.30 -21.97
N PRO A 212 -0.43 -7.36 -22.29
CA PRO A 212 -0.72 -8.20 -23.44
C PRO A 212 -2.07 -8.91 -23.22
N GLY A 213 -3.08 -8.56 -24.04
CA GLY A 213 -4.35 -9.30 -24.08
C GLY A 213 -5.64 -8.47 -24.18
N ARG A 214 -5.58 -7.14 -24.23
CA ARG A 214 -6.79 -6.31 -24.44
C ARG A 214 -7.07 -6.19 -25.95
N ILE A 215 -7.95 -7.05 -26.47
CA ILE A 215 -8.57 -6.87 -27.81
C ILE A 215 -9.83 -6.01 -27.62
N PRO A 216 -10.09 -5.03 -28.52
CA PRO A 216 -11.21 -4.08 -28.44
C PRO A 216 -12.60 -4.71 -28.35
#